data_AF-A0A7C1WGQ5-F1
#
_entry.id   AF-A0A7C1WGQ5-F1
#
_cell.length_a   1.000
_cell.length_b   1.000
_cell.length_c   1.000
_cell.angle_alpha   90.00
_cell.angle_beta   90.00
_cell.angle_gamma   90.00
#
_symmetry.space_group_name_H-M   'P 1'
#
loop_
_entity.id
_entity.type
_entity.pdbx_description
1 polymer ?
#
loop_
_entity_poly.entity_id
_entity_poly.type
_entity_poly.pdbx_seq_one_letter_code
_entity_poly.pdbx_strand_id
1 'polypeptide(L)'
;MRKRFIFTLCSIVIVGLTPIILGGNLPAGDHIDQEQTHCDRFWSTNYPGEFAQSFKPTVKTITRIQLYGFRNNTPGNLRISIRDSLNGDDLTYFILHPDMVDTFPEWFEVDLPDINITPGDTYYIVWAPLSHTDNISNCYWWGDNFGSPGHDAYPDGIEYRLGDAKQYSDFCFKTYGYSIPDVTILNPIDQSNVSGIIEIRGNAYDSDGSIERVEVKIDDNSWI
;
A
#
# COMPACT_ATOMS: atom_id res chain seq x y z
N MET A 1 -27.30 -0.15 56.06
CA MET A 1 -26.98 -0.95 54.86
C MET A 1 -26.46 0.01 53.78
N ARG A 2 -25.13 0.14 53.64
CA ARG A 2 -24.50 1.21 52.83
C ARG A 2 -23.86 0.53 51.61
N LYS A 3 -24.48 0.63 50.43
CA LYS A 3 -23.94 0.06 49.19
C LYS A 3 -22.76 0.91 48.74
N ARG A 4 -21.56 0.33 48.73
CA ARG A 4 -20.36 0.94 48.13
C ARG A 4 -20.36 0.57 46.64
N PHE A 5 -20.45 1.58 45.77
CA PHE A 5 -20.22 1.42 44.34
C PHE A 5 -18.72 1.58 44.09
N ILE A 6 -18.10 0.54 43.51
CA ILE A 6 -16.74 0.59 42.99
C ILE A 6 -16.87 1.02 41.53
N PHE A 7 -16.41 2.22 41.20
CA PHE A 7 -16.23 2.65 39.82
C PHE A 7 -14.80 2.27 39.41
N THR A 8 -14.67 1.27 38.54
CA THR A 8 -13.40 0.96 37.89
C THR A 8 -13.24 1.92 36.72
N LEU A 9 -12.35 2.91 36.85
CA LEU A 9 -11.94 3.77 35.75
C LEU A 9 -10.99 2.95 34.86
N CYS A 10 -11.47 2.41 33.74
CA CYS A 10 -10.59 1.90 32.69
C CYS A 10 -10.07 3.09 31.87
N SER A 11 -8.94 3.64 32.29
CA SER A 11 -8.20 4.60 31.47
C SER A 11 -7.52 3.83 30.34
N ILE A 12 -8.05 3.95 29.12
CA ILE A 12 -7.35 3.54 27.91
C ILE A 12 -6.30 4.62 27.63
N VAL A 13 -5.02 4.28 27.82
CA VAL A 13 -3.91 5.10 27.33
C VAL A 13 -3.74 4.74 25.85
N ILE A 14 -4.26 5.60 24.97
CA ILE A 14 -3.95 5.52 23.53
C ILE A 14 -2.58 6.18 23.36
N VAL A 15 -1.54 5.36 23.21
CA VAL A 15 -0.23 5.84 22.74
C VAL A 15 -0.37 6.02 21.23
N GLY A 16 -0.67 7.24 20.80
CA GLY A 16 -0.55 7.63 19.40
C GLY A 16 0.92 7.73 19.03
N LEU A 17 1.48 6.68 18.44
CA LEU A 17 2.73 6.80 17.71
C LEU A 17 2.38 7.47 16.38
N THR A 18 2.73 8.74 16.22
CA THR A 18 2.83 9.33 14.88
C THR A 18 4.14 8.83 14.29
N PRO A 19 4.13 7.99 13.23
CA PRO A 19 5.36 7.79 12.49
C PRO A 19 5.70 9.11 11.79
N ILE A 20 6.69 9.83 12.33
CA ILE A 20 7.56 10.65 11.49
C ILE A 20 8.72 9.74 11.19
N ILE A 21 8.74 9.15 10.00
CA ILE A 21 9.93 8.54 9.46
C ILE A 21 10.21 9.21 8.11
N LEU A 22 10.99 10.30 8.15
CA LEU A 22 11.83 10.65 7.01
C LEU A 22 12.97 9.61 6.98
N GLY A 23 12.84 8.61 6.11
CA GLY A 23 13.93 7.69 5.74
C GLY A 23 14.14 6.50 6.67
N GLY A 24 13.12 5.67 6.86
CA GLY A 24 13.29 4.32 7.37
C GLY A 24 14.00 3.53 6.29
N ASN A 25 14.93 2.65 6.66
CA ASN A 25 15.50 1.74 5.67
C ASN A 25 14.33 0.93 5.08
N LEU A 26 13.97 1.22 3.83
CA LEU A 26 12.98 0.45 3.10
C LEU A 26 13.39 -1.03 3.16
N PRO A 27 12.42 -1.97 3.27
CA PRO A 27 12.71 -3.39 3.22
C PRO A 27 13.59 -3.71 2.01
N ALA A 28 14.54 -4.63 2.19
CA ALA A 28 15.35 -5.11 1.07
C ALA A 28 14.41 -5.71 0.02
N GLY A 29 14.48 -5.20 -1.22
CA GLY A 29 13.59 -5.59 -2.30
C GLY A 29 12.37 -4.69 -2.50
N ASP A 30 12.17 -3.63 -1.71
CA ASP A 30 11.10 -2.65 -1.98
C ASP A 30 11.30 -1.99 -3.35
N HIS A 31 10.32 -2.15 -4.24
CA HIS A 31 10.34 -1.60 -5.59
C HIS A 31 8.93 -1.18 -6.03
N ILE A 32 8.84 -0.47 -7.17
CA ILE A 32 7.54 -0.12 -7.78
C ILE A 32 6.87 -1.41 -8.25
N ASP A 33 5.63 -1.64 -7.83
CA ASP A 33 4.81 -2.77 -8.23
C ASP A 33 3.85 -2.38 -9.37
N GLN A 34 2.90 -1.49 -9.10
CA GLN A 34 1.92 -1.00 -10.09
C GLN A 34 2.01 0.52 -10.24
N GLU A 35 1.78 1.04 -11.45
CA GLU A 35 1.71 2.49 -11.66
C GLU A 35 0.83 2.96 -12.82
N GLN A 36 0.27 4.15 -12.63
CA GLN A 36 -0.26 5.02 -13.68
C GLN A 36 0.35 6.41 -13.50
N THR A 37 1.13 6.90 -14.47
CA THR A 37 1.91 8.14 -14.32
C THR A 37 1.51 9.26 -15.27
N HIS A 38 0.59 9.03 -16.19
CA HIS A 38 0.04 10.07 -17.04
C HIS A 38 -1.10 10.77 -16.30
N CYS A 39 -0.97 12.05 -15.98
CA CYS A 39 -1.95 12.79 -15.18
C CYS A 39 -2.30 14.11 -15.87
N ASP A 40 -3.50 14.23 -16.42
CA ASP A 40 -3.92 15.40 -17.20
C ASP A 40 -5.18 16.10 -16.67
N ARG A 41 -5.84 15.51 -15.67
CA ARG A 41 -7.05 16.03 -15.02
C ARG A 41 -6.99 15.78 -13.52
N PHE A 42 -7.97 16.34 -12.80
CA PHE A 42 -8.08 16.18 -11.35
C PHE A 42 -9.54 16.13 -10.92
N TRP A 43 -9.82 15.30 -9.90
CA TRP A 43 -11.11 15.21 -9.26
C TRP A 43 -11.01 15.47 -7.77
N SER A 44 -12.06 16.07 -7.21
CA SER A 44 -12.25 16.19 -5.78
C SER A 44 -13.63 15.68 -5.38
N THR A 45 -13.72 15.19 -4.15
CA THR A 45 -14.96 14.82 -3.48
C THR A 45 -14.94 15.37 -2.06
N ASN A 46 -16.12 15.57 -1.48
CA ASN A 46 -16.31 15.95 -0.09
C ASN A 46 -16.85 14.75 0.69
N TYR A 47 -16.66 14.73 2.00
CA TYR A 47 -17.28 13.73 2.86
C TYR A 47 -18.81 13.68 2.64
N PRO A 48 -19.44 12.51 2.51
CA PRO A 48 -18.88 11.17 2.68
C PRO A 48 -18.45 10.48 1.38
N GLY A 49 -18.32 11.20 0.27
CA GLY A 49 -17.97 10.62 -1.01
C GLY A 49 -16.54 10.10 -1.05
N GLU A 50 -16.36 8.90 -1.61
CA GLU A 50 -15.06 8.24 -1.78
C GLU A 50 -14.72 8.10 -3.26
N PHE A 51 -13.43 8.14 -3.56
CA PHE A 51 -12.85 7.71 -4.83
C PHE A 51 -12.01 6.46 -4.61
N ALA A 52 -11.87 5.64 -5.64
CA ALA A 52 -10.95 4.51 -5.59
C ALA A 52 -10.28 4.26 -6.93
N GLN A 53 -9.07 3.70 -6.90
CA GLN A 53 -8.41 3.09 -8.03
C GLN A 53 -8.22 1.61 -7.72
N SER A 54 -8.73 0.73 -8.57
CA SER A 54 -8.38 -0.69 -8.44
C SER A 54 -7.03 -1.00 -9.08
N PHE A 55 -6.33 -1.97 -8.55
CA PHE A 55 -5.05 -2.46 -9.06
C PHE A 55 -4.90 -3.95 -8.78
N LYS A 56 -3.98 -4.60 -9.48
CA LYS A 56 -3.61 -6.00 -9.25
C LYS A 56 -2.13 -6.09 -8.90
N PRO A 57 -1.79 -6.36 -7.63
CA PRO A 57 -0.41 -6.44 -7.19
C PRO A 57 0.29 -7.64 -7.83
N THR A 58 1.60 -7.51 -8.02
CA THR A 58 2.49 -8.63 -8.38
C THR A 58 3.35 -9.09 -7.20
N VAL A 59 3.44 -8.25 -6.17
CA VAL A 59 4.18 -8.47 -4.92
C VAL A 59 3.30 -9.06 -3.82
N LYS A 60 3.91 -9.76 -2.85
CA LYS A 60 3.20 -10.33 -1.69
C LYS A 60 2.99 -9.34 -0.54
N THR A 61 3.77 -8.27 -0.47
CA THR A 61 3.69 -7.24 0.58
C THR A 61 3.64 -5.86 -0.05
N ILE A 62 2.70 -4.99 0.36
CA ILE A 62 2.69 -3.56 0.02
C ILE A 62 3.15 -2.76 1.22
N THR A 63 4.04 -1.81 0.98
CA THR A 63 4.71 -0.99 1.99
C THR A 63 4.21 0.45 1.94
N ARG A 64 4.08 1.02 0.74
CA ARG A 64 3.70 2.42 0.56
C ARG A 64 3.07 2.64 -0.81
N ILE A 65 2.45 3.80 -0.95
CA ILE A 65 1.93 4.27 -2.23
C ILE A 65 2.36 5.71 -2.48
N GLN A 66 2.39 6.10 -3.75
CA GLN A 66 2.48 7.51 -4.15
C GLN A 66 1.23 7.89 -4.92
N LEU A 67 0.70 9.08 -4.64
CA LEU A 67 -0.48 9.62 -5.30
C LEU A 67 -0.10 10.96 -5.91
N TYR A 68 -0.62 11.23 -7.11
CA TYR A 68 -0.45 12.53 -7.75
C TYR A 68 -1.65 13.42 -7.42
N GLY A 69 -1.40 14.56 -6.78
CA GLY A 69 -2.48 15.42 -6.35
C GLY A 69 -2.01 16.67 -5.65
N PHE A 70 -2.97 17.40 -5.10
CA PHE A 70 -2.74 18.62 -4.34
C PHE A 70 -3.94 18.92 -3.45
N ARG A 71 -3.83 19.98 -2.63
CA ARG A 71 -4.96 20.54 -1.88
C ARG A 71 -5.19 22.01 -2.17
N ASN A 72 -6.42 22.45 -1.95
CA ASN A 72 -6.75 23.86 -1.80
C ASN A 72 -6.89 24.20 -0.32
N ASN A 73 -6.31 25.33 0.12
CA ASN A 73 -6.44 25.84 1.49
C ASN A 73 -6.09 24.78 2.55
N THR A 74 -6.86 24.64 3.63
CA THR A 74 -6.58 23.70 4.73
C THR A 74 -7.81 22.81 4.90
N PRO A 75 -7.98 21.77 4.07
CA PRO A 75 -9.10 20.83 4.20
C PRO A 75 -9.03 20.10 5.55
N GLY A 76 -10.06 19.34 5.92
CA GLY A 76 -9.88 18.36 7.01
C GLY A 76 -9.01 17.20 6.56
N ASN A 77 -8.82 16.19 7.42
CA ASN A 77 -7.96 15.05 7.08
C ASN A 77 -8.55 14.21 5.93
N LEU A 78 -7.67 13.53 5.22
CA LEU A 78 -7.97 12.56 4.18
C LEU A 78 -7.51 11.18 4.65
N ARG A 79 -8.38 10.18 4.58
CA ARG A 79 -7.99 8.78 4.78
C ARG A 79 -7.65 8.18 3.43
N ILE A 80 -6.45 7.59 3.35
CA ILE A 80 -6.01 6.78 2.24
C ILE A 80 -5.94 5.34 2.71
N SER A 81 -6.66 4.44 2.06
CA SER A 81 -6.77 3.04 2.49
C SER A 81 -6.43 2.07 1.36
N ILE A 82 -6.04 0.85 1.74
CA ILE A 82 -6.09 -0.31 0.84
C ILE A 82 -7.26 -1.21 1.27
N ARG A 83 -8.05 -1.67 0.31
CA ARG A 83 -9.17 -2.61 0.54
C ARG A 83 -9.10 -3.80 -0.42
N ASP A 84 -9.62 -4.95 0.00
CA ASP A 84 -9.85 -6.13 -0.86
C ASP A 84 -11.19 -6.07 -1.62
N SER A 85 -12.04 -5.11 -1.26
CA SER A 85 -13.35 -4.89 -1.85
C SER A 85 -13.70 -3.42 -1.82
N LEU A 86 -14.32 -2.92 -2.89
CA LEU A 86 -14.55 -1.47 -3.09
C LEU A 86 -15.23 -0.78 -1.89
N ASN A 87 -16.25 -1.44 -1.31
CA ASN A 87 -17.04 -0.93 -0.19
C ASN A 87 -16.81 -1.71 1.12
N GLY A 88 -15.71 -2.48 1.20
CA GLY A 88 -15.36 -3.26 2.38
C GLY A 88 -14.64 -2.45 3.46
N ASP A 89 -14.14 -3.17 4.46
CA ASP A 89 -13.29 -2.60 5.49
C ASP A 89 -11.89 -2.28 4.95
N ASP A 90 -11.20 -1.35 5.61
CA ASP A 90 -9.81 -1.02 5.30
C ASP A 90 -8.89 -2.16 5.79
N LEU A 91 -8.08 -2.74 4.90
CA LEU A 91 -7.01 -3.67 5.27
C LEU A 91 -5.88 -2.94 6.00
N THR A 92 -5.55 -1.75 5.50
CA THR A 92 -4.64 -0.78 6.09
C THR A 92 -5.03 0.62 5.65
N TYR A 93 -4.62 1.63 6.40
CA TYR A 93 -4.86 3.01 6.05
C TYR A 93 -3.82 3.95 6.65
N PHE A 94 -3.75 5.15 6.07
CA PHE A 94 -3.01 6.28 6.59
C PHE A 94 -3.92 7.51 6.63
N ILE A 95 -3.75 8.34 7.67
CA ILE A 95 -4.49 9.60 7.82
C ILE A 95 -3.58 10.74 7.37
N LEU A 96 -3.86 11.26 6.18
CA LEU A 96 -3.22 12.46 5.67
C LEU A 96 -3.80 13.71 6.34
N HIS A 97 -2.92 14.47 6.98
CA HIS A 97 -3.15 15.83 7.40
C HIS A 97 -2.84 16.81 6.26
N PRO A 98 -3.48 18.00 6.22
CA PRO A 98 -3.31 18.96 5.13
C PRO A 98 -1.87 19.42 4.89
N ASP A 99 -1.08 19.53 5.95
CA ASP A 99 0.32 19.96 5.89
C ASP A 99 1.26 18.94 5.21
N MET A 100 0.80 17.71 4.99
CA MET A 100 1.54 16.68 4.25
C MET A 100 1.29 16.71 2.73
N VAL A 101 0.37 17.56 2.25
CA VAL A 101 0.05 17.70 0.82
C VAL A 101 0.23 19.15 0.39
N ASP A 102 0.88 19.35 -0.75
CA ASP A 102 1.14 20.68 -1.28
C ASP A 102 -0.08 21.36 -1.91
N THR A 103 0.03 22.66 -2.11
CA THR A 103 -1.01 23.47 -2.78
C THR A 103 -0.89 23.51 -4.30
N PHE A 104 0.03 22.74 -4.87
CA PHE A 104 0.23 22.61 -6.31
C PHE A 104 0.40 21.12 -6.64
N PRO A 105 0.05 20.68 -7.87
CA PRO A 105 0.11 19.27 -8.25
C PRO A 105 1.51 18.66 -8.14
N GLU A 106 1.67 17.67 -7.26
CA GLU A 106 2.90 16.91 -7.08
C GLU A 106 2.61 15.46 -6.68
N TRP A 107 3.60 14.58 -6.83
CA TRP A 107 3.59 13.25 -6.25
C TRP A 107 3.91 13.33 -4.76
N PHE A 108 3.00 12.88 -3.90
CA PHE A 108 3.25 12.74 -2.47
C PHE A 108 3.19 11.27 -2.07
N GLU A 109 3.99 10.92 -1.08
CA GLU A 109 4.09 9.56 -0.56
C GLU A 109 3.16 9.34 0.63
N VAL A 110 2.59 8.14 0.71
CA VAL A 110 1.78 7.64 1.81
C VAL A 110 2.42 6.34 2.29
N ASP A 111 3.09 6.43 3.44
CA ASP A 111 3.70 5.28 4.13
C ASP A 111 2.60 4.54 4.91
N LEU A 112 2.22 3.36 4.41
CA LEU A 112 1.15 2.56 5.00
C LEU A 112 1.78 1.53 5.94
N PRO A 113 1.10 1.11 7.02
CA PRO A 113 1.49 -0.13 7.69
C PRO A 113 1.52 -1.27 6.66
N ASP A 114 2.68 -1.96 6.56
CA ASP A 114 2.90 -3.09 5.65
C ASP A 114 1.74 -4.09 5.72
N ILE A 115 1.24 -4.50 4.55
CA ILE A 115 0.20 -5.52 4.44
C ILE A 115 0.60 -6.65 3.52
N ASN A 116 0.27 -7.87 3.95
CA ASN A 116 0.34 -9.04 3.09
C ASN A 116 -0.90 -9.08 2.18
N ILE A 117 -0.68 -9.31 0.90
CA ILE A 117 -1.71 -9.44 -0.13
C ILE A 117 -1.41 -10.62 -1.05
N THR A 118 -2.41 -11.03 -1.81
CA THR A 118 -2.27 -12.12 -2.79
C THR A 118 -2.02 -11.53 -4.18
N PRO A 119 -0.88 -11.83 -4.83
CA PRO A 119 -0.61 -11.39 -6.19
C PRO A 119 -1.71 -11.80 -7.19
N GLY A 120 -2.10 -10.88 -8.07
CA GLY A 120 -3.10 -11.09 -9.12
C GLY A 120 -4.56 -10.86 -8.71
N ASP A 121 -4.87 -10.83 -7.40
CA ASP A 121 -6.19 -10.46 -6.90
C ASP A 121 -6.43 -8.94 -7.05
N THR A 122 -7.69 -8.49 -7.11
CA THR A 122 -8.00 -7.06 -7.21
C THR A 122 -8.07 -6.40 -5.84
N TYR A 123 -7.31 -5.32 -5.66
CA TYR A 123 -7.35 -4.45 -4.48
C TYR A 123 -7.69 -3.01 -4.90
N TYR A 124 -8.00 -2.17 -3.92
CA TYR A 124 -8.44 -0.79 -4.13
C TYR A 124 -7.63 0.17 -3.27
N ILE A 125 -7.01 1.17 -3.88
CA ILE A 125 -6.58 2.37 -3.18
C ILE A 125 -7.81 3.26 -3.03
N VAL A 126 -8.20 3.58 -1.80
CA VAL A 126 -9.38 4.39 -1.51
C VAL A 126 -9.00 5.74 -0.94
N TRP A 127 -9.57 6.79 -1.51
CA TRP A 127 -9.43 8.19 -1.12
C TRP A 127 -10.73 8.70 -0.49
N ALA A 128 -10.70 8.95 0.81
CA ALA A 128 -11.89 9.25 1.61
C ALA A 128 -11.68 10.48 2.53
N PRO A 129 -12.18 11.67 2.16
CA PRO A 129 -12.18 12.82 3.04
C PRO A 129 -12.94 12.53 4.35
N LEU A 130 -12.42 12.97 5.50
CA LEU A 130 -13.01 12.67 6.81
C LEU A 130 -13.87 13.78 7.41
N SER A 131 -13.96 14.94 6.75
CA SER A 131 -14.77 16.06 7.19
C SER A 131 -15.60 16.64 6.07
N HIS A 132 -16.82 17.09 6.39
CA HIS A 132 -17.65 17.82 5.45
C HIS A 132 -17.02 19.19 5.16
N THR A 133 -16.95 19.55 3.89
CA THR A 133 -16.73 20.93 3.48
C THR A 133 -17.86 21.28 2.53
N ASP A 134 -18.53 22.40 2.78
CA ASP A 134 -19.63 22.87 1.91
C ASP A 134 -19.10 23.48 0.60
N ASN A 135 -17.78 23.40 0.37
CA ASN A 135 -17.10 24.14 -0.69
C ASN A 135 -15.87 23.40 -1.21
N ILE A 136 -15.90 23.07 -2.51
CA ILE A 136 -14.76 22.51 -3.27
C ILE A 136 -13.53 23.44 -3.32
N SER A 137 -13.63 24.66 -2.80
CA SER A 137 -12.46 25.52 -2.60
C SER A 137 -11.58 25.06 -1.43
N ASN A 138 -12.00 24.09 -0.61
CA ASN A 138 -11.23 23.56 0.52
C ASN A 138 -11.24 22.02 0.51
N CYS A 139 -10.60 21.41 -0.49
CA CYS A 139 -10.56 19.97 -0.69
C CYS A 139 -9.20 19.51 -1.21
N TYR A 140 -9.01 18.20 -1.25
CA TYR A 140 -7.92 17.55 -1.97
C TYR A 140 -8.37 17.17 -3.38
N TRP A 141 -7.40 17.11 -4.29
CA TRP A 141 -7.58 16.80 -5.70
C TRP A 141 -6.68 15.63 -6.07
N TRP A 142 -7.28 14.54 -6.57
CA TRP A 142 -6.55 13.38 -7.08
C TRP A 142 -6.48 13.47 -8.59
N GLY A 143 -5.27 13.43 -9.14
CA GLY A 143 -5.04 13.46 -10.57
C GLY A 143 -5.42 12.15 -11.25
N ASP A 144 -5.98 12.24 -12.44
CA ASP A 144 -6.36 11.11 -13.30
C ASP A 144 -5.94 11.36 -14.75
N ASN A 145 -6.02 10.31 -15.57
CA ASN A 145 -6.00 10.41 -17.02
C ASN A 145 -7.34 10.04 -17.64
N PHE A 146 -7.78 10.83 -18.64
CA PHE A 146 -8.78 10.32 -19.57
C PHE A 146 -8.14 9.47 -20.66
N GLY A 147 -8.41 8.19 -20.60
CA GLY A 147 -8.39 7.34 -21.77
C GLY A 147 -9.47 7.75 -22.78
N SER A 148 -9.07 7.93 -24.04
CA SER A 148 -10.05 7.87 -25.14
C SER A 148 -10.55 6.43 -25.26
N PRO A 149 -11.77 6.17 -25.80
CA PRO A 149 -12.21 4.80 -26.06
C PRO A 149 -11.15 4.03 -26.86
N GLY A 150 -10.60 2.95 -26.25
CA GLY A 150 -9.51 2.15 -26.81
C GLY A 150 -8.09 2.53 -26.36
N HIS A 151 -7.95 3.50 -25.45
CA HIS A 151 -6.69 3.88 -24.84
C HIS A 151 -6.85 3.90 -23.32
N ASP A 152 -6.70 2.75 -22.68
CA ASP A 152 -6.76 2.61 -21.23
C ASP A 152 -5.37 2.84 -20.66
N ALA A 153 -5.22 3.81 -19.76
CA ALA A 153 -3.90 4.21 -19.30
C ALA A 153 -3.32 3.11 -18.39
N TYR A 154 -4.16 2.49 -17.56
CA TYR A 154 -3.82 1.37 -16.70
C TYR A 154 -4.82 0.20 -16.87
N PRO A 155 -4.55 -0.72 -17.81
CA PRO A 155 -5.49 -1.80 -18.19
C PRO A 155 -5.83 -2.82 -17.09
N ASP A 156 -5.04 -2.86 -16.01
CA ASP A 156 -5.22 -3.80 -14.89
C ASP A 156 -6.09 -3.23 -13.77
N GLY A 157 -6.69 -2.05 -13.98
CA GLY A 157 -7.49 -1.34 -13.00
C GLY A 157 -8.69 -0.62 -13.58
N ILE A 158 -9.44 0.00 -12.68
CA ILE A 158 -10.61 0.81 -12.96
C ILE A 158 -10.64 1.94 -11.92
N GLU A 159 -10.83 3.16 -12.39
CA GLU A 159 -11.19 4.30 -11.55
C GLU A 159 -12.67 4.22 -11.10
N TYR A 160 -12.91 4.45 -9.82
CA TYR A 160 -14.23 4.58 -9.24
C TYR A 160 -14.40 5.97 -8.65
N ARG A 161 -15.46 6.65 -9.09
CA ARG A 161 -15.88 7.93 -8.51
C ARG A 161 -17.24 7.78 -7.85
N LEU A 162 -17.32 7.98 -6.53
CA LEU A 162 -18.56 7.89 -5.77
C LEU A 162 -19.26 6.52 -5.94
N GLY A 163 -18.49 5.45 -6.07
CA GLY A 163 -18.97 4.08 -6.31
C GLY A 163 -19.20 3.72 -7.78
N ASP A 164 -19.21 4.70 -8.69
CA ASP A 164 -19.39 4.43 -10.12
C ASP A 164 -18.05 4.13 -10.80
N ALA A 165 -17.97 2.97 -11.47
CA ALA A 165 -16.84 2.63 -12.35
C ALA A 165 -16.77 3.58 -13.56
N LYS A 166 -15.56 4.02 -13.89
CA LYS A 166 -15.28 4.93 -15.00
C LYS A 166 -14.37 4.22 -15.99
N GLN A 167 -14.97 3.80 -17.09
CA GLN A 167 -14.25 3.11 -18.16
C GLN A 167 -13.27 4.08 -18.82
N TYR A 168 -12.05 3.60 -19.08
CA TYR A 168 -10.98 4.35 -19.74
C TYR A 168 -10.52 5.56 -18.92
N SER A 169 -10.56 5.48 -17.60
CA SER A 169 -10.08 6.54 -16.74
C SER A 169 -9.39 5.87 -15.57
N ASP A 170 -8.22 6.36 -15.22
CA ASP A 170 -7.42 5.85 -14.12
C ASP A 170 -6.87 7.02 -13.33
N PHE A 171 -7.01 6.94 -12.01
CA PHE A 171 -6.27 7.84 -11.14
C PHE A 171 -4.78 7.55 -11.27
N CYS A 172 -3.97 8.59 -11.09
CA CYS A 172 -2.53 8.47 -11.01
C CYS A 172 -2.09 7.96 -9.64
N PHE A 173 -1.36 6.86 -9.66
CA PHE A 173 -0.86 6.20 -8.47
C PHE A 173 0.43 5.43 -8.76
N LYS A 174 1.14 5.09 -7.70
CA LYS A 174 2.14 4.03 -7.68
C LYS A 174 1.96 3.21 -6.41
N THR A 175 2.10 1.91 -6.51
CA THR A 175 2.25 1.02 -5.36
C THR A 175 3.69 0.55 -5.26
N TYR A 176 4.14 0.31 -4.04
CA TYR A 176 5.46 -0.23 -3.75
C TYR A 176 5.35 -1.43 -2.83
N GLY A 177 6.27 -2.36 -2.99
CA GLY A 177 6.29 -3.56 -2.20
C GLY A 177 7.39 -4.54 -2.58
N TYR A 178 7.29 -5.74 -2.02
CA TYR A 178 8.25 -6.81 -2.22
C TYR A 178 7.65 -8.19 -1.92
N SER A 179 8.33 -9.22 -2.42
CA SER A 179 8.09 -10.63 -2.15
C SER A 179 9.38 -11.23 -1.62
N ILE A 180 9.27 -11.96 -0.52
CA ILE A 180 10.44 -12.66 0.02
C ILE A 180 10.76 -13.85 -0.90
N PRO A 181 12.01 -13.99 -1.37
CA PRO A 181 12.42 -15.15 -2.16
C PRO A 181 12.27 -16.46 -1.40
N ASP A 182 11.84 -17.50 -2.10
CA ASP A 182 11.70 -18.85 -1.60
C ASP A 182 12.95 -19.68 -1.95
N VAL A 183 13.48 -20.45 -0.99
CA VAL A 183 14.59 -21.38 -1.21
C VAL A 183 14.25 -22.76 -0.68
N THR A 184 14.61 -23.81 -1.42
CA THR A 184 14.40 -25.21 -1.05
C THR A 184 15.68 -26.00 -1.21
N ILE A 185 16.08 -26.74 -0.18
CA ILE A 185 17.18 -27.70 -0.26
C ILE A 185 16.60 -29.06 -0.69
N LEU A 186 17.13 -29.62 -1.79
CA LEU A 186 16.76 -30.92 -2.33
C LEU A 186 17.75 -32.02 -1.92
N ASN A 187 19.01 -31.66 -1.68
CA ASN A 187 20.04 -32.57 -1.20
C ASN A 187 20.99 -31.81 -0.25
N PRO A 188 21.35 -32.37 0.91
CA PRO A 188 20.83 -33.63 1.48
C PRO A 188 19.34 -33.54 1.85
N ILE A 189 18.67 -34.68 1.87
CA ILE A 189 17.28 -34.76 2.36
C ILE A 189 17.30 -34.48 3.86
N ASP A 190 16.30 -33.75 4.35
CA ASP A 190 16.14 -33.49 5.78
C ASP A 190 16.25 -34.79 6.60
N GLN A 191 16.95 -34.70 7.74
CA GLN A 191 17.24 -35.83 8.65
C GLN A 191 18.11 -36.97 8.08
N SER A 192 18.69 -36.83 6.88
CA SER A 192 19.65 -37.81 6.38
C SER A 192 20.99 -37.74 7.13
N ASN A 193 21.57 -38.90 7.45
CA ASN A 193 22.93 -38.98 7.95
C ASN A 193 23.90 -38.82 6.77
N VAL A 194 24.72 -37.78 6.81
CA VAL A 194 25.72 -37.48 5.78
C VAL A 194 27.12 -37.52 6.36
N SER A 195 28.11 -37.91 5.56
CA SER A 195 29.52 -37.93 5.95
C SER A 195 30.43 -37.68 4.75
N GLY A 196 31.55 -36.98 4.95
CA GLY A 196 32.52 -36.68 3.89
C GLY A 196 32.18 -35.41 3.12
N ILE A 197 32.49 -35.39 1.82
CA ILE A 197 32.18 -34.27 0.94
C ILE A 197 30.75 -34.44 0.43
N ILE A 198 29.90 -33.46 0.73
CA ILE A 198 28.48 -33.48 0.35
C ILE A 198 28.20 -32.37 -0.65
N GLU A 199 27.52 -32.73 -1.74
CA GLU A 199 26.98 -31.78 -2.70
C GLU A 199 25.65 -31.23 -2.15
N ILE A 200 25.58 -29.92 -1.88
CA ILE A 200 24.31 -29.26 -1.56
C ILE A 200 23.62 -28.88 -2.87
N ARG A 201 22.36 -29.29 -3.04
CA ARG A 201 21.53 -28.92 -4.19
C ARG A 201 20.20 -28.40 -3.73
N GLY A 202 19.69 -27.39 -4.41
CA GLY A 202 18.44 -26.75 -4.10
C GLY A 202 17.89 -25.94 -5.26
N ASN A 203 16.70 -25.39 -5.06
CA ASN A 203 16.09 -24.41 -5.95
C ASN A 203 15.91 -23.10 -5.19
N ALA A 204 16.05 -21.98 -5.89
CA ALA A 204 15.65 -20.67 -5.40
C ALA A 204 14.64 -20.08 -6.38
N TYR A 205 13.64 -19.38 -5.86
CA TYR A 205 12.56 -18.77 -6.63
C TYR A 205 12.21 -17.42 -6.03
N ASP A 206 11.99 -16.44 -6.90
CA ASP A 206 11.50 -15.12 -6.52
C ASP A 206 10.32 -14.80 -7.43
N SER A 207 9.20 -14.37 -6.83
CA SER A 207 7.94 -14.18 -7.55
C SER A 207 7.83 -12.82 -8.22
N ASP A 208 8.52 -11.80 -7.71
CA ASP A 208 8.52 -10.45 -8.28
C ASP A 208 9.89 -10.01 -8.79
N GLY A 209 10.93 -10.81 -8.54
CA GLY A 209 12.29 -10.47 -8.88
C GLY A 209 13.10 -11.56 -9.57
N SER A 210 14.41 -11.33 -9.57
CA SER A 210 15.42 -12.29 -9.99
C SER A 210 16.28 -12.64 -8.78
N ILE A 211 16.68 -13.90 -8.67
CA ILE A 211 17.59 -14.34 -7.62
C ILE A 211 18.96 -13.67 -7.80
N GLU A 212 19.31 -12.76 -6.90
CA GLU A 212 20.61 -12.08 -6.89
C GLU A 212 21.73 -12.99 -6.40
N ARG A 213 21.48 -13.74 -5.31
CA ARG A 213 22.43 -14.70 -4.74
C ARG A 213 21.72 -15.82 -4.00
N VAL A 214 22.39 -16.96 -3.93
CA VAL A 214 22.04 -18.06 -3.02
C VAL A 214 23.26 -18.30 -2.15
N GLU A 215 23.07 -18.24 -0.84
CA GLU A 215 24.13 -18.47 0.13
C GLU A 215 23.77 -19.71 0.97
N VAL A 216 24.79 -20.46 1.38
CA VAL A 216 24.63 -21.61 2.26
C VAL A 216 25.37 -21.35 3.57
N LYS A 217 24.72 -21.70 4.68
CA LYS A 217 25.31 -21.64 6.01
C LYS A 217 25.27 -23.02 6.65
N ILE A 218 26.39 -23.42 7.26
CA ILE A 218 26.47 -24.63 8.08
C ILE A 218 26.68 -24.19 9.53
N ASP A 219 25.81 -24.64 10.42
CA ASP A 219 25.76 -24.24 11.83
C ASP A 219 25.70 -22.70 11.99
N ASP A 220 26.53 -22.16 12.89
CA ASP A 220 26.64 -20.74 13.17
C ASP A 220 27.81 -20.05 12.46
N ASN A 221 28.35 -20.67 11.41
CA ASN A 221 29.45 -20.10 10.62
C ASN A 221 28.99 -18.95 9.70
N SER A 222 29.91 -18.33 8.97
CA SER A 222 29.56 -17.34 7.95
C SER A 222 28.77 -17.96 6.78
N TRP A 223 27.95 -17.13 6.13
CA TRP A 223 27.37 -17.44 4.82
C TRP A 223 28.46 -17.59 3.76
N ILE A 224 28.28 -18.56 2.86
CA ILE A 224 29.18 -18.89 1.75
C ILE A 224 28.39 -18.88 0.45
#